data_AF-A0A969T6S5-F1
#
_entry.id   AF-A0A969T6S5-F1
#
_cell.length_a   1.000
_cell.length_b   1.000
_cell.length_c   1.000
_cell.angle_alpha   90.00
_cell.angle_beta   90.00
_cell.angle_gamma   90.00
#
_symmetry.space_group_name_H-M   'P 1'
#
loop_
_entity.id
_entity.type
_entity.pdbx_description
1 polymer ?
#
loop_
_entity_poly.entity_id
_entity_poly.type
_entity_poly.pdbx_seq_one_letter_code
_entity_poly.pdbx_strand_id
1 'polypeptide(L)'
;MKFSSIQQNFKIYCLKEKGITSKYHKEIVSELQKLFVSAQTEDIQELKENIVREYLNENSEKFGWTAKTFRNKRQLIRGFLNGQ
;
A
#
# COMPACT_ATOMS: atom_id res chain seq x y z
N MET A 1 -3.53 5.71 13.52
CA MET A 1 -4.70 4.81 13.28
C MET A 1 -4.17 3.46 12.84
N LYS A 2 -4.72 2.35 13.34
CA LYS A 2 -4.23 1.00 13.03
C LYS A 2 -4.72 0.50 11.66
N PHE A 3 -3.84 -0.14 10.91
CA PHE A 3 -4.17 -0.74 9.60
C PHE A 3 -5.35 -1.73 9.65
N SER A 4 -5.43 -2.55 10.69
CA SER A 4 -6.50 -3.53 10.90
C SER A 4 -7.89 -2.88 11.00
N SER A 5 -7.98 -1.71 11.62
CA SER A 5 -9.23 -0.95 11.74
C SER A 5 -9.66 -0.32 10.42
N ILE A 6 -8.72 -0.08 9.51
CA ILE A 6 -8.94 0.63 8.25
C ILE A 6 -9.19 -0.31 7.07
N GLN A 7 -8.76 -1.58 7.16
CA GLN A 7 -9.00 -2.59 6.14
C GLN A 7 -10.48 -2.70 5.70
N GLN A 8 -11.42 -2.63 6.64
CA GLN A 8 -12.85 -2.67 6.33
C GLN A 8 -13.31 -1.42 5.57
N ASN A 9 -12.93 -0.23 6.04
CA ASN A 9 -13.28 1.04 5.40
C ASN A 9 -12.64 1.16 4.02
N PHE A 10 -11.39 0.73 3.89
CA PHE A 10 -10.66 0.72 2.62
C PHE A 10 -11.28 -0.26 1.61
N LYS A 11 -11.74 -1.42 2.05
CA LYS A 11 -12.48 -2.35 1.20
C LYS A 11 -13.75 -1.72 0.64
N ILE A 12 -14.51 -1.01 1.48
CA ILE A 12 -15.73 -0.31 1.06
C ILE A 12 -15.39 0.77 0.04
N TYR A 13 -14.38 1.61 0.34
CA TYR A 13 -13.89 2.66 -0.56
C TYR A 13 -13.46 2.11 -1.93
N CYS A 14 -12.63 1.06 -1.96
CA CYS A 14 -12.17 0.45 -3.19
C CYS A 14 -13.32 -0.11 -4.04
N LEU A 15 -14.21 -0.89 -3.42
CA LEU A 15 -15.27 -1.59 -4.13
C LEU A 15 -16.41 -0.66 -4.56
N LYS A 16 -16.83 0.26 -3.70
CA LYS A 16 -18.01 1.12 -3.95
C LYS A 16 -17.67 2.44 -4.62
N GLU A 17 -16.56 3.08 -4.26
CA GLU A 17 -16.27 4.44 -4.73
C GLU A 17 -15.29 4.50 -5.90
N LYS A 18 -14.33 3.56 -5.95
CA LYS A 18 -13.29 3.54 -7.00
C LYS A 18 -13.51 2.51 -8.10
N GLY A 19 -14.54 1.66 -7.98
CA GLY A 19 -14.79 0.58 -8.93
C GLY A 19 -13.62 -0.41 -9.04
N ILE A 20 -12.80 -0.51 -8.01
CA ILE A 20 -11.64 -1.40 -7.97
C ILE A 20 -12.15 -2.83 -7.79
N THR A 21 -11.61 -3.76 -8.59
CA THR A 21 -11.98 -5.18 -8.46
C THR A 21 -11.48 -5.79 -7.15
N SER A 22 -12.21 -6.77 -6.63
CA SER A 22 -11.83 -7.49 -5.40
C SER A 22 -10.43 -8.13 -5.48
N LYS A 23 -10.01 -8.57 -6.67
CA LYS A 23 -8.65 -9.08 -6.91
C LYS A 23 -7.61 -7.99 -6.66
N TYR A 24 -7.79 -6.83 -7.28
CA TYR A 24 -6.85 -5.73 -7.14
C TYR A 24 -6.82 -5.21 -5.70
N HIS A 25 -7.97 -5.11 -5.02
CA HIS A 25 -8.03 -4.79 -3.58
C HIS A 25 -7.17 -5.73 -2.73
N LYS A 26 -7.24 -7.05 -2.96
CA LYS A 26 -6.40 -8.02 -2.25
C LYS A 26 -4.91 -7.80 -2.51
N GLU A 27 -4.53 -7.44 -3.74
CA GLU A 27 -3.15 -7.08 -4.07
C GLU A 27 -2.70 -5.83 -3.31
N ILE A 28 -3.55 -4.79 -3.19
CA ILE A 28 -3.25 -3.58 -2.40
C ILE A 28 -3.01 -3.94 -0.94
N VAL A 29 -3.94 -4.68 -0.34
CA VAL A 29 -3.87 -5.06 1.07
C VAL A 29 -2.63 -5.91 1.34
N SER A 30 -2.33 -6.86 0.46
CA SER A 30 -1.13 -7.68 0.58
C SER A 30 0.15 -6.84 0.53
N GLU A 31 0.20 -5.85 -0.37
CA GLU A 31 1.37 -4.98 -0.47
C GLU A 31 1.51 -4.04 0.75
N LEU A 32 0.40 -3.48 1.22
CA LEU A 32 0.39 -2.66 2.44
C LEU A 32 0.82 -3.47 3.65
N GLN A 33 0.35 -4.71 3.81
CA GLN A 33 0.81 -5.59 4.89
C GLN A 33 2.32 -5.78 4.87
N LYS A 34 2.92 -5.99 3.69
CA LYS A 34 4.38 -6.09 3.56
C LYS A 34 5.07 -4.79 3.95
N LEU A 35 4.52 -3.64 3.56
CA LEU A 35 5.03 -2.34 3.96
C LEU A 35 5.00 -2.16 5.49
N PHE A 36 3.88 -2.45 6.15
CA PHE A 36 3.75 -2.37 7.62
C PHE A 36 4.73 -3.30 8.34
N VAL A 37 4.87 -4.54 7.85
CA VAL A 37 5.85 -5.50 8.38
C VAL A 37 7.28 -4.99 8.21
N SER A 38 7.62 -4.43 7.04
CA SER A 38 8.94 -3.85 6.77
C SER A 38 9.22 -2.63 7.65
N ALA A 39 8.20 -1.80 7.88
CA ALA A 39 8.29 -0.59 8.69
C ALA A 39 8.19 -0.86 10.21
N GLN A 40 7.95 -2.11 10.61
CA GLN A 40 7.76 -2.53 12.01
C GLN A 40 6.69 -1.71 12.76
N THR A 41 5.64 -1.29 12.05
CA THR A 41 4.55 -0.49 12.60
C THR A 41 3.20 -1.00 12.13
N GLU A 42 2.17 -0.74 12.91
CA GLU A 42 0.77 -0.88 12.48
C GLU A 42 0.08 0.47 12.32
N ASP A 43 0.76 1.58 12.67
CA ASP A 43 0.20 2.92 12.57
C ASP A 43 0.49 3.54 11.20
N ILE A 44 -0.57 3.93 10.51
CA ILE A 44 -0.50 4.63 9.23
C ILE A 44 0.22 5.97 9.34
N GLN A 45 0.12 6.67 10.48
CA GLN A 45 0.79 7.95 10.68
C GLN A 45 2.31 7.82 10.75
N GLU A 46 2.81 6.64 11.08
CA GLU A 46 4.23 6.33 11.08
C GLU A 46 4.75 6.02 9.68
N LEU A 47 3.89 5.65 8.73
CA LEU A 47 4.23 5.45 7.31
C LEU A 47 4.46 6.79 6.57
N LYS A 48 5.53 7.47 6.93
CA LYS A 48 6.01 8.68 6.25
C LYS A 48 6.57 8.36 4.87
N GLU A 49 6.68 9.40 4.02
CA GLU A 49 7.14 9.25 2.63
C GLU A 49 8.53 8.59 2.52
N ASN A 50 9.43 8.85 3.48
CA ASN A 50 10.74 8.22 3.52
C ASN A 50 10.66 6.70 3.67
N ILE A 51 9.80 6.19 4.57
CA ILE A 51 9.61 4.75 4.79
C ILE A 51 9.03 4.10 3.54
N VAL A 52 8.04 4.74 2.91
CA VAL A 52 7.45 4.25 1.66
C VAL A 52 8.49 4.19 0.54
N ARG A 53 9.35 5.21 0.45
CA ARG A 53 10.41 5.29 -0.56
C ARG A 53 11.47 4.20 -0.34
N GLU A 54 11.90 4.00 0.90
CA GLU A 54 12.87 2.98 1.29
C GLU A 54 12.33 1.58 0.95
N TYR A 55 11.11 1.27 1.39
CA TYR A 55 10.42 0.03 1.05
C TYR A 55 10.34 -0.21 -0.48
N LEU A 56 9.93 0.80 -1.25
CA LEU A 56 9.80 0.68 -2.70
C LEU A 56 11.15 0.42 -3.38
N ASN A 57 12.22 1.08 -2.92
CA ASN A 57 13.56 0.90 -3.49
C ASN A 57 14.14 -0.47 -3.15
N GLU A 58 14.09 -0.87 -1.88
CA GLU A 58 14.57 -2.18 -1.42
C GLU A 58 13.88 -3.32 -2.16
N ASN A 59 12.55 -3.25 -2.31
CA ASN A 59 11.80 -4.28 -3.03
C ASN A 59 12.06 -4.20 -4.54
N SER A 60 12.27 -3.01 -5.11
CA SER A 60 12.64 -2.86 -6.51
C SER A 60 13.98 -3.53 -6.83
N GLU A 61 14.97 -3.34 -5.97
CA GLU A 61 16.29 -3.94 -6.11
C GLU A 61 16.23 -5.46 -5.88
N LYS A 62 15.54 -5.90 -4.81
CA LYS A 62 15.43 -7.32 -4.44
C LYS A 62 14.71 -8.16 -5.49
N PHE A 63 13.65 -7.62 -6.10
CA PHE A 63 12.81 -8.36 -7.05
C PHE A 63 13.03 -7.96 -8.51
N GLY A 64 13.97 -7.05 -8.79
CA GLY A 64 14.23 -6.57 -10.14
C GLY A 64 13.02 -5.91 -10.80
N TRP A 65 12.28 -5.07 -10.07
CA TRP A 65 11.07 -4.46 -10.61
C TRP A 65 11.36 -3.56 -11.81
N THR A 66 10.55 -3.71 -12.85
CA THR A 66 10.56 -2.74 -13.95
C THR A 66 10.04 -1.38 -13.46
N ALA A 67 10.43 -0.30 -14.14
CA ALA A 67 9.93 1.05 -13.86
C ALA A 67 8.38 1.13 -13.86
N LYS A 68 7.72 0.31 -14.70
CA LYS A 68 6.25 0.20 -14.74
C LYS A 68 5.72 -0.41 -13.44
N THR A 69 6.31 -1.51 -12.98
CA THR A 69 5.94 -2.16 -11.72
C THR A 69 6.15 -1.22 -10.54
N PHE A 70 7.30 -0.56 -10.47
CA PHE A 70 7.59 0.44 -9.44
C PHE A 70 6.55 1.56 -9.40
N ARG A 71 6.21 2.14 -10.57
CA ARG A 71 5.20 3.19 -10.66
C ARG A 71 3.83 2.70 -10.20
N ASN A 72 3.42 1.49 -10.60
CA ASN A 72 2.14 0.90 -10.18
C ASN A 72 2.08 0.70 -8.66
N LYS A 73 3.14 0.14 -8.07
CA LYS A 73 3.28 -0.08 -6.62
C LYS A 73 3.19 1.25 -5.86
N ARG A 74 3.92 2.25 -6.31
CA ARG A 74 3.91 3.61 -5.74
C ARG A 74 2.54 4.26 -5.81
N GLN A 75 1.88 4.19 -6.97
CA GLN A 75 0.54 4.76 -7.16
C GLN A 75 -0.47 4.08 -6.25
N LEU A 76 -0.34 2.76 -6.06
CA LEU A 76 -1.17 1.99 -5.15
C LEU A 76 -1.06 2.45 -3.70
N ILE A 77 0.16 2.47 -3.17
CA ILE A 77 0.42 2.87 -1.78
C ILE A 77 -0.03 4.32 -1.56
N ARG A 78 0.26 5.21 -2.49
CA ARG A 78 -0.17 6.61 -2.41
C ARG A 78 -1.70 6.76 -2.50
N GLY A 79 -2.37 5.94 -3.31
CA GLY A 79 -3.83 5.92 -3.40
C GLY A 79 -4.50 5.53 -2.08
N PHE A 80 -3.87 4.62 -1.32
CA PHE A 80 -4.31 4.29 0.03
C PHE A 80 -4.05 5.45 1.01
N LEU A 81 -2.81 5.94 1.09
CA LEU A 81 -2.41 6.97 2.06
C LEU A 81 -3.13 8.32 1.87
N ASN A 82 -3.43 8.70 0.62
CA ASN A 82 -4.14 9.95 0.32
C ASN A 82 -5.67 9.82 0.38
N GLY A 83 -6.20 8.59 0.46
CA GLY A 83 -7.63 8.32 0.55
C GLY A 83 -8.12 8.10 1.99
N GLN A 84 -7.23 8.27 2.97
CA GLN A 84 -7.53 8.28 4.41
C GLN A 84 -7.75 9.70 4.92
#